data_AF-A0A4V3RKW0-F1
#
_entry.id   AF-A0A4V3RKW0-F1
#
_cell.length_a   1.000
_cell.length_b   1.000
_cell.length_c   1.000
_cell.angle_alpha   90.00
_cell.angle_beta   90.00
_cell.angle_gamma   90.00
#
_symmetry.space_group_name_H-M   'P 1'
#
loop_
_entity.id
_entity.type
_entity.pdbx_description
1 polymer ?
#
loop_
_entity_poly.entity_id
_entity_poly.type
_entity_poly.pdbx_seq_one_letter_code
_entity_poly.pdbx_strand_id
1 'polypeptide(L)'
;MSYTNPDGQPQGIASLDTNKLREILIAEIDAINGYADHIANSNMEEINDAWRSIMRDEKKHYGMILSLLRKYDPMQYKAYQDHISDKLGPKLPMQTYKPNYDKQIILNNVREDIKGELEAVILYEQHINTIPYNDVRYTLYSIINDEKEHAEHLTQLLLKYDTDKYNDL
;
A
#
# COMPACT_ATOMS: atom_id res chain seq x y z
N MET A 1 20.52 -0.28 6.17
CA MET A 1 19.83 0.81 6.91
C MET A 1 18.47 0.97 6.25
N SER A 2 17.37 0.89 7.00
CA SER A 2 16.02 1.15 6.49
C SER A 2 15.70 2.63 6.62
N TYR A 3 14.96 3.20 5.67
CA TYR A 3 14.41 4.56 5.76
C TYR A 3 13.15 4.62 6.63
N THR A 4 12.50 3.47 6.83
CA THR A 4 11.33 3.30 7.67
C THR A 4 11.68 2.60 8.99
N ASN A 5 10.87 2.83 10.03
CA ASN A 5 10.89 2.01 11.22
C ASN A 5 10.30 0.60 10.91
N PRO A 6 10.37 -0.37 11.84
CA PRO A 6 9.78 -1.69 11.64
C PRO A 6 8.28 -1.68 11.31
N ASP A 7 7.58 -0.58 11.60
CA ASP A 7 6.16 -0.38 11.34
C ASP A 7 5.90 0.32 9.99
N GLY A 8 6.92 0.49 9.13
CA GLY A 8 6.78 1.10 7.80
C GLY A 8 6.77 2.64 7.80
N GLN A 9 6.87 3.29 8.96
CA GLN A 9 6.80 4.75 9.05
C GLN A 9 8.15 5.41 8.69
N PRO A 10 8.16 6.47 7.86
CA PRO A 10 9.38 7.21 7.53
C PRO A 10 10.12 7.75 8.77
N GLN A 11 11.45 7.60 8.82
CA GLN A 11 12.28 8.05 9.94
C GLN A 11 12.83 9.48 9.78
N GLY A 12 12.13 10.33 9.01
CA GLY A 12 12.55 11.71 8.74
C GLY A 12 11.46 12.50 8.02
N ILE A 13 11.82 13.69 7.52
CA ILE A 13 10.93 14.55 6.74
C ILE A 13 11.47 14.65 5.31
N ALA A 14 10.73 14.15 4.33
CA ALA A 14 11.07 14.35 2.92
C ALA A 14 10.94 15.84 2.53
N SER A 15 12.08 16.44 2.16
CA SER A 15 12.14 17.84 1.74
C SER A 15 11.85 18.06 0.25
N LEU A 16 12.29 17.14 -0.61
CA LEU A 16 12.07 17.20 -2.05
C LEU A 16 10.74 16.57 -2.43
N ASP A 17 10.05 17.16 -3.42
CA ASP A 17 8.77 16.60 -3.91
C ASP A 17 8.93 15.18 -4.44
N THR A 18 10.05 14.88 -5.10
CA THR A 18 10.36 13.52 -5.55
C THR A 18 10.65 12.55 -4.40
N ASN A 19 11.07 13.04 -3.22
CA ASN A 19 11.22 12.18 -2.03
C ASN A 19 9.87 11.88 -1.38
N LYS A 20 8.93 12.84 -1.38
CA LYS A 20 7.55 12.59 -0.94
C LYS A 20 6.86 11.54 -1.81
N LEU A 21 7.07 11.61 -3.13
CA LEU A 21 6.61 10.54 -4.06
C LEU A 21 7.23 9.18 -3.74
N ARG A 22 8.46 9.13 -3.19
CA ARG A 22 9.09 7.88 -2.75
C ARG A 22 8.52 7.38 -1.43
N GLU A 23 8.22 8.27 -0.47
CA GLU A 23 7.51 7.91 0.75
C GLU A 23 6.18 7.24 0.43
N ILE A 24 5.43 7.80 -0.53
CA ILE A 24 4.19 7.18 -1.03
C ILE A 24 4.48 5.78 -1.61
N LEU A 25 5.43 5.65 -2.54
CA LEU A 25 5.76 4.33 -3.11
C LEU A 25 6.20 3.29 -2.07
N ILE A 26 6.83 3.72 -0.98
CA ILE A 26 7.21 2.83 0.12
C ILE A 26 5.95 2.36 0.87
N ALA A 27 5.04 3.28 1.22
CA ALA A 27 3.76 2.95 1.84
C ALA A 27 2.95 1.96 0.98
N GLU A 28 2.86 2.20 -0.34
CA GLU A 28 2.20 1.27 -1.28
C GLU A 28 2.84 -0.13 -1.27
N ILE A 29 4.17 -0.21 -1.24
CA ILE A 29 4.88 -1.50 -1.19
C ILE A 29 4.59 -2.23 0.12
N ASP A 30 4.59 -1.52 1.25
CA ASP A 30 4.31 -2.09 2.55
C ASP A 30 2.87 -2.61 2.62
N ALA A 31 1.88 -1.86 2.10
CA ALA A 31 0.50 -2.32 1.99
C ALA A 31 0.34 -3.54 1.08
N ILE A 32 0.93 -3.52 -0.13
CA ILE A 32 0.90 -4.66 -1.06
C ILE A 32 1.47 -5.92 -0.41
N ASN A 33 2.58 -5.79 0.31
CA ASN A 33 3.23 -6.91 0.97
C ASN A 33 2.43 -7.41 2.17
N GLY A 34 1.84 -6.50 2.96
CA GLY A 34 0.95 -6.83 4.09
C GLY A 34 -0.24 -7.66 3.62
N TYR A 35 -0.99 -7.15 2.63
CA TYR A 35 -2.10 -7.90 2.06
C TYR A 35 -1.68 -9.24 1.44
N ALA A 36 -0.54 -9.28 0.74
CA ALA A 36 -0.04 -10.52 0.16
C ALA A 36 0.29 -11.57 1.23
N ASP A 37 0.90 -11.17 2.34
CA ASP A 37 1.19 -12.06 3.47
C ASP A 37 -0.10 -12.55 4.13
N HIS A 38 -1.05 -11.64 4.37
CA HIS A 38 -2.35 -11.96 4.96
C HIS A 38 -3.15 -12.95 4.09
N ILE A 39 -3.22 -12.73 2.77
CA ILE A 39 -3.88 -13.65 1.83
C ILE A 39 -3.17 -15.01 1.80
N ALA A 40 -1.82 -15.01 1.78
CA ALA A 40 -1.06 -16.24 1.78
C ALA A 40 -1.29 -17.04 3.08
N ASN A 41 -1.50 -16.34 4.19
CA ASN A 41 -1.76 -16.90 5.51
C ASN A 41 -3.21 -16.64 5.95
N SER A 42 -4.19 -17.01 5.13
CA SER A 42 -5.60 -17.07 5.54
C SER A 42 -6.39 -18.03 4.67
N ASN A 43 -7.34 -18.74 5.26
CA ASN A 43 -8.32 -19.56 4.54
C ASN A 43 -9.75 -18.98 4.59
N MET A 44 -9.91 -17.75 5.08
CA MET A 44 -11.21 -17.06 5.11
C MET A 44 -11.48 -16.41 3.75
N GLU A 45 -12.29 -17.08 2.91
CA GLU A 45 -12.57 -16.67 1.54
C GLU A 45 -13.06 -15.21 1.42
N GLU A 46 -14.05 -14.82 2.23
CA GLU A 46 -14.62 -13.47 2.19
C GLU A 46 -13.59 -12.39 2.53
N ILE A 47 -12.77 -12.59 3.56
CA ILE A 47 -11.71 -11.65 3.94
C ILE A 47 -10.61 -11.62 2.87
N ASN A 48 -10.24 -12.79 2.35
CA ASN A 48 -9.24 -12.90 1.29
C ASN A 48 -9.67 -12.19 0.00
N ASP A 49 -10.96 -12.19 -0.33
CA ASP A 49 -11.48 -11.48 -1.50
C ASP A 49 -11.42 -9.97 -1.33
N ALA A 50 -11.72 -9.46 -0.12
CA ALA A 50 -11.53 -8.05 0.21
C ALA A 50 -10.05 -7.64 0.11
N TRP A 51 -9.16 -8.37 0.77
CA TRP A 51 -7.70 -8.13 0.68
C TRP A 51 -7.17 -8.21 -0.75
N ARG A 52 -7.66 -9.17 -1.57
CA ARG A 52 -7.27 -9.24 -2.99
C ARG A 52 -7.76 -8.05 -3.78
N SER A 53 -8.94 -7.52 -3.47
CA SER A 53 -9.44 -6.34 -4.15
C SER A 53 -8.56 -5.14 -3.83
N ILE A 54 -8.37 -4.85 -2.54
CA ILE A 54 -7.57 -3.71 -2.06
C ILE A 54 -6.12 -3.81 -2.55
N MET A 55 -5.47 -4.97 -2.44
CA MET A 55 -4.11 -5.18 -2.97
C MET A 55 -3.99 -4.89 -4.49
N ARG A 56 -5.05 -5.06 -5.28
CA ARG A 56 -5.01 -4.67 -6.71
C ARG A 56 -5.06 -3.16 -6.87
N ASP A 57 -5.80 -2.47 -6.02
CA ASP A 57 -5.86 -1.01 -5.98
C ASP A 57 -4.51 -0.44 -5.53
N GLU A 58 -3.87 -1.00 -4.49
CA GLU A 58 -2.50 -0.59 -4.10
C GLU A 58 -1.46 -0.80 -5.22
N LYS A 59 -1.56 -1.90 -5.97
CA LYS A 59 -0.70 -2.11 -7.15
C LYS A 59 -0.92 -1.05 -8.22
N LYS A 60 -2.15 -0.56 -8.39
CA LYS A 60 -2.49 0.52 -9.31
C LYS A 60 -1.97 1.86 -8.77
N HIS A 61 -2.14 2.15 -7.47
CA HIS A 61 -1.60 3.34 -6.80
C HIS A 61 -0.09 3.43 -6.97
N TYR A 62 0.64 2.36 -6.65
CA TYR A 62 2.08 2.24 -6.91
C TYR A 62 2.44 2.58 -8.35
N GLY A 63 1.70 2.03 -9.33
CA GLY A 63 1.92 2.30 -10.76
C GLY A 63 1.70 3.77 -11.16
N MET A 64 0.66 4.40 -10.61
CA MET A 64 0.34 5.82 -10.84
C MET A 64 1.45 6.72 -10.30
N ILE A 65 1.87 6.49 -9.05
CA ILE A 65 2.90 7.30 -8.39
C ILE A 65 4.27 7.09 -9.03
N LEU A 66 4.62 5.86 -9.39
CA LEU A 66 5.89 5.57 -10.05
C LEU A 66 6.00 6.27 -11.41
N SER A 67 4.87 6.40 -12.12
CA SER A 67 4.81 7.14 -13.39
C SER A 67 5.05 8.64 -13.17
N LEU A 68 4.47 9.22 -12.11
CA LEU A 68 4.73 10.62 -11.73
C LEU A 68 6.17 10.83 -11.27
N LEU A 69 6.72 9.94 -10.45
CA LEU A 69 8.11 10.03 -10.02
C LEU A 69 9.05 10.04 -11.22
N ARG A 70 8.84 9.16 -12.20
CA ARG A 70 9.60 9.15 -13.45
C ARG A 70 9.41 10.41 -14.28
N LYS A 71 8.23 11.05 -14.23
CA LYS A 71 8.01 12.33 -14.91
C LYS A 71 8.83 13.47 -14.29
N TYR A 72 8.95 13.49 -12.96
CA TYR A 72 9.56 14.60 -12.21
C TYR A 72 11.00 14.34 -11.74
N ASP A 73 11.51 13.11 -11.86
CA ASP A 73 12.90 12.74 -11.59
C ASP A 73 13.56 12.16 -12.86
N PRO A 74 14.34 12.97 -13.60
CA PRO A 74 14.99 12.54 -14.83
C PRO A 74 15.96 11.36 -14.65
N MET A 75 16.58 11.24 -13.47
CA MET A 75 17.51 10.14 -13.19
C MET A 75 16.74 8.84 -12.93
N GLN A 76 15.60 8.91 -12.23
CA GLN A 76 14.70 7.77 -12.09
C GLN A 76 14.15 7.31 -13.45
N TYR A 77 13.82 8.25 -14.34
CA TYR A 77 13.37 7.92 -15.69
C TYR A 77 14.47 7.28 -16.52
N LYS A 78 15.69 7.80 -16.46
CA LYS A 78 16.84 7.20 -17.15
C LYS A 78 17.07 5.76 -16.68
N ALA A 79 17.04 5.51 -15.37
CA ALA A 79 17.14 4.16 -14.83
C ALA A 79 16.02 3.24 -15.35
N TYR A 80 14.79 3.76 -15.49
CA TYR A 80 13.72 3.01 -16.14
C TYR A 80 14.04 2.66 -17.60
N GLN A 81 14.58 3.60 -18.38
CA GLN A 81 14.96 3.34 -19.77
C GLN A 81 16.07 2.27 -19.88
N ASP A 82 17.03 2.30 -18.96
CA ASP A 82 18.14 1.34 -18.91
C ASP A 82 17.66 -0.10 -18.59
N HIS A 83 16.56 -0.23 -17.85
CA HIS A 83 16.02 -1.52 -17.38
C HIS A 83 14.72 -1.97 -18.07
N ILE A 84 14.14 -1.19 -18.99
CA ILE A 84 12.86 -1.53 -19.63
C ILE A 84 12.93 -2.86 -20.41
N SER A 85 14.10 -3.22 -20.92
CA SER A 85 14.35 -4.48 -21.63
C SER A 85 14.40 -5.70 -20.72
N ASP A 86 14.51 -5.53 -19.40
CA ASP A 86 14.55 -6.63 -18.43
C ASP A 86 13.18 -7.30 -18.26
N LYS A 87 12.14 -6.80 -18.95
CA LYS A 87 10.77 -7.36 -19.02
C LYS A 87 10.67 -8.78 -19.59
N LEU A 88 11.78 -9.44 -19.90
CA LEU A 88 11.76 -10.86 -20.22
C LEU A 88 11.16 -11.59 -19.02
N GLY A 89 10.06 -12.31 -19.27
CA GLY A 89 9.32 -13.03 -18.25
C GLY A 89 10.23 -13.92 -17.39
N PRO A 90 9.72 -14.38 -16.24
CA PRO A 90 10.55 -15.09 -15.28
C PRO A 90 11.18 -16.32 -15.94
N LYS A 91 12.51 -16.46 -15.83
CA LYS A 91 13.26 -17.59 -16.41
C LYS A 91 12.86 -18.93 -15.77
N LEU A 92 12.37 -18.88 -14.54
CA LEU A 92 11.91 -20.01 -13.75
C LEU A 92 10.60 -19.60 -13.05
N PRO A 93 9.70 -20.55 -12.77
CA PRO A 93 8.50 -20.25 -11.98
C PRO A 93 8.89 -19.70 -10.61
N MET A 94 8.04 -18.83 -10.07
CA MET A 94 8.17 -18.37 -8.69
C MET A 94 8.13 -19.56 -7.73
N GLN A 95 8.93 -19.48 -6.66
CA GLN A 95 8.92 -20.48 -5.60
C GLN A 95 7.51 -20.63 -5.00
N THR A 96 7.10 -21.86 -4.74
CA THR A 96 5.83 -22.15 -4.05
C THR A 96 5.95 -21.83 -2.56
N TYR A 97 5.00 -21.05 -2.05
CA TYR A 97 4.87 -20.75 -0.62
C TYR A 97 4.04 -21.84 0.08
N LYS A 98 4.42 -22.21 1.30
CA LYS A 98 3.63 -23.11 2.16
C LYS A 98 3.05 -22.30 3.32
N PRO A 99 1.72 -22.13 3.37
CA PRO A 99 1.07 -21.34 4.41
C PRO A 99 1.13 -22.02 5.78
N ASN A 100 1.08 -21.22 6.84
CA ASN A 100 0.95 -21.70 8.22
C ASN A 100 -0.35 -21.17 8.86
N TYR A 101 -1.40 -21.98 8.80
CA TYR A 101 -2.72 -21.59 9.29
C TYR A 101 -2.84 -21.50 10.81
N ASP A 102 -1.96 -22.18 11.55
CA ASP A 102 -2.06 -22.30 13.00
C ASP A 102 -1.56 -21.05 13.77
N LYS A 103 -0.94 -20.10 13.07
CA LYS A 103 -0.39 -18.86 13.67
C LYS A 103 -1.22 -17.62 13.38
N GLN A 104 -2.37 -17.78 12.74
CA GLN A 104 -3.14 -16.67 12.21
C GLN A 104 -3.89 -15.94 13.32
N ILE A 105 -3.79 -14.60 13.30
CA ILE A 105 -4.61 -13.73 14.14
C ILE A 105 -5.35 -12.78 13.18
N ILE A 106 -6.33 -13.33 12.45
CA ILE A 106 -6.98 -12.66 11.31
C ILE A 106 -7.53 -11.27 11.67
N LEU A 107 -8.19 -11.13 12.82
CA LEU A 107 -8.71 -9.82 13.23
C LEU A 107 -7.59 -8.82 13.59
N ASN A 108 -6.41 -9.28 14.00
CA ASN A 108 -5.26 -8.37 14.16
C ASN A 108 -4.74 -7.92 12.80
N ASN A 109 -4.64 -8.83 11.83
CA ASN A 109 -4.24 -8.49 10.47
C ASN A 109 -5.18 -7.44 9.86
N VAL A 110 -6.50 -7.62 9.98
CA VAL A 110 -7.48 -6.62 9.54
C VAL A 110 -7.29 -5.28 10.25
N ARG A 111 -7.03 -5.26 11.56
CA ARG A 111 -6.78 -4.01 12.31
C ARG A 111 -5.47 -3.33 11.89
N GLU A 112 -4.40 -4.09 11.63
CA GLU A 112 -3.15 -3.55 11.11
C GLU A 112 -3.34 -2.98 9.70
N ASP A 113 -4.13 -3.64 8.85
CA ASP A 113 -4.45 -3.12 7.51
C ASP A 113 -5.25 -1.81 7.62
N ILE A 114 -6.30 -1.75 8.45
CA ILE A 114 -7.06 -0.51 8.71
C ILE A 114 -6.12 0.62 9.18
N LYS A 115 -5.19 0.32 10.10
CA LYS A 115 -4.20 1.29 10.55
C LYS A 115 -3.33 1.77 9.38
N GLY A 116 -2.84 0.85 8.55
CA GLY A 116 -2.04 1.17 7.36
C GLY A 116 -2.76 2.13 6.40
N GLU A 117 -4.05 1.86 6.12
CA GLU A 117 -4.86 2.74 5.27
C GLU A 117 -5.01 4.15 5.85
N LEU A 118 -5.23 4.25 7.17
CA LEU A 118 -5.32 5.55 7.85
C LEU A 118 -3.98 6.29 7.85
N GLU A 119 -2.86 5.59 8.02
CA GLU A 119 -1.52 6.16 7.92
C GLU A 119 -1.22 6.67 6.51
N ALA A 120 -1.62 5.94 5.47
CA ALA A 120 -1.51 6.35 4.07
C ALA A 120 -2.29 7.64 3.80
N VAL A 121 -3.56 7.72 4.26
CA VAL A 121 -4.36 8.96 4.16
C VAL A 121 -3.64 10.16 4.78
N ILE A 122 -3.13 10.01 6.01
CA ILE A 122 -2.43 11.08 6.72
C ILE A 122 -1.19 11.52 5.94
N LEU A 123 -0.37 10.56 5.50
CA LEU A 123 0.86 10.83 4.76
C LEU A 123 0.56 11.58 3.45
N TYR A 124 -0.44 11.12 2.70
CA TYR A 124 -0.74 11.64 1.37
C TYR A 124 -1.40 13.03 1.48
N GLU A 125 -2.23 13.27 2.50
CA GLU A 125 -2.77 14.59 2.82
C GLU A 125 -1.69 15.59 3.27
N GLN A 126 -0.62 15.13 3.92
CA GLN A 126 0.54 15.99 4.19
C GLN A 126 1.28 16.37 2.90
N HIS A 127 1.46 15.42 1.99
CA HIS A 127 2.17 15.65 0.73
C HIS A 127 1.37 16.51 -0.27
N ILE A 128 0.07 16.27 -0.43
CA ILE A 128 -0.78 17.03 -1.38
C ILE A 128 -0.81 18.54 -1.08
N ASN A 129 -0.60 18.92 0.19
CA ASN A 129 -0.55 20.31 0.64
C ASN A 129 0.76 21.02 0.28
N THR A 130 1.82 20.27 -0.03
CA THR A 130 3.16 20.85 -0.25
C THR A 130 3.69 20.64 -1.67
N ILE A 131 3.20 19.65 -2.41
CA ILE A 131 3.64 19.40 -3.78
C ILE A 131 2.95 20.38 -4.75
N PRO A 132 3.69 21.08 -5.63
CA PRO A 132 3.12 22.14 -6.49
C PRO A 132 2.49 21.63 -7.80
N TYR A 133 2.66 20.36 -8.16
CA TYR A 133 2.25 19.83 -9.46
C TYR A 133 0.78 19.38 -9.47
N ASN A 134 -0.04 19.98 -10.34
CA ASN A 134 -1.49 19.71 -10.37
C ASN A 134 -1.87 18.26 -10.68
N ASP A 135 -1.13 17.61 -11.57
CA ASP A 135 -1.34 16.19 -11.92
C ASP A 135 -0.96 15.25 -10.78
N VAL A 136 0.08 15.59 -10.01
CA VAL A 136 0.41 14.88 -8.77
C VAL A 136 -0.71 15.07 -7.76
N ARG A 137 -1.15 16.31 -7.52
CA ARG A 137 -2.22 16.59 -6.55
C ARG A 137 -3.54 15.90 -6.90
N TYR A 138 -3.90 15.88 -8.18
CA TYR A 138 -5.10 15.17 -8.65
C TYR A 138 -4.98 13.65 -8.43
N THR A 139 -3.83 13.07 -8.77
CA THR A 139 -3.55 11.64 -8.53
C THR A 139 -3.64 11.30 -7.05
N LEU A 140 -2.97 12.09 -6.18
CA LEU A 140 -3.02 11.89 -4.73
C LEU A 140 -4.44 12.03 -4.18
N TYR A 141 -5.20 13.01 -4.66
CA TYR A 141 -6.59 13.16 -4.23
C TYR A 141 -7.43 11.92 -4.55
N SER A 142 -7.23 11.30 -5.73
CA SER A 142 -7.91 10.05 -6.06
C SER A 142 -7.52 8.93 -5.09
N ILE A 143 -6.22 8.72 -4.91
CA ILE A 143 -5.69 7.65 -4.04
C ILE A 143 -6.16 7.83 -2.60
N ILE A 144 -6.11 9.05 -2.06
CA ILE A 144 -6.61 9.36 -0.71
C ILE A 144 -8.09 8.97 -0.51
N ASN A 145 -8.92 9.09 -1.54
CA ASN A 145 -10.31 8.66 -1.44
C ASN A 145 -10.43 7.13 -1.50
N ASP A 146 -9.64 6.48 -2.37
CA ASP A 146 -9.57 5.02 -2.44
C ASP A 146 -9.14 4.45 -1.05
N GLU A 147 -8.13 5.01 -0.38
CA GLU A 147 -7.70 4.53 0.96
C GLU A 147 -8.76 4.74 2.05
N LYS A 148 -9.56 5.80 1.95
CA LYS A 148 -10.70 6.01 2.86
C LYS A 148 -11.77 4.95 2.66
N GLU A 149 -12.02 4.56 1.41
CA GLU A 149 -12.94 3.47 1.08
C GLU A 149 -12.39 2.12 1.56
N HIS A 150 -11.08 1.86 1.41
CA HIS A 150 -10.41 0.66 1.91
C HIS A 150 -10.54 0.53 3.43
N ALA A 151 -10.21 1.59 4.17
CA ALA A 151 -10.33 1.63 5.64
C ALA A 151 -11.77 1.32 6.09
N GLU A 152 -12.77 1.89 5.42
CA GLU A 152 -14.18 1.65 5.75
C GLU A 152 -14.60 0.21 5.43
N HIS A 153 -14.22 -0.32 4.25
CA HIS A 153 -14.55 -1.69 3.88
C HIS A 153 -13.97 -2.71 4.85
N LEU A 154 -12.70 -2.54 5.25
CA LEU A 154 -12.07 -3.38 6.26
C LEU A 154 -12.72 -3.22 7.63
N THR A 155 -13.14 -2.01 8.01
CA THR A 155 -13.87 -1.77 9.25
C THR A 155 -15.20 -2.52 9.27
N GLN A 156 -15.94 -2.53 8.17
CA GLN A 156 -17.18 -3.31 8.06
C GLN A 156 -16.94 -4.82 8.21
N LEU A 157 -15.83 -5.33 7.64
CA LEU A 157 -15.42 -6.72 7.85
C LEU A 157 -15.03 -6.99 9.30
N LEU A 158 -14.30 -6.07 9.95
CA LEU A 158 -13.93 -6.18 11.35
C LEU A 158 -15.18 -6.28 12.24
N LEU A 159 -16.14 -5.36 12.09
CA LEU A 159 -17.40 -5.36 12.86
C LEU A 159 -18.25 -6.59 12.59
N LYS A 160 -18.17 -7.16 11.39
CA LYS A 160 -18.88 -8.39 11.04
C LYS A 160 -18.36 -9.62 11.78
N TYR A 161 -17.04 -9.72 11.98
CA TYR A 161 -16.38 -10.92 12.51
C TYR A 161 -15.91 -10.82 13.95
N ASP A 162 -15.73 -9.61 14.48
CA ASP A 162 -15.42 -9.38 15.88
C ASP A 162 -16.72 -9.35 16.70
N THR A 163 -16.85 -10.28 17.64
CA THR A 163 -18.08 -10.41 18.45
C THR A 163 -18.15 -9.38 19.58
N ASP A 164 -17.01 -8.73 19.89
CA ASP A 164 -16.95 -7.68 20.88
C ASP A 164 -17.40 -6.35 20.26
N LYS A 165 -18.19 -5.58 21.01
CA LYS A 165 -18.76 -4.33 20.51
C LYS A 165 -17.76 -3.18 20.54
N TYR A 166 -17.69 -2.42 19.45
CA TYR A 166 -16.96 -1.16 19.37
C TYR A 166 -17.91 -0.01 19.75
N ASN A 167 -18.29 0.06 21.04
CA ASN A 167 -19.36 0.94 21.54
C ASN A 167 -20.72 0.67 20.86
N ASP A 168 -21.31 1.69 20.23
CA ASP A 168 -22.59 1.63 19.52
C ASP A 168 -22.45 1.16 18.06
N LEU A 169 -21.25 0.75 17.65
CA LEU A 169 -20.95 0.13 16.35
C LEU A 169 -21.09 -1.40 16.44
#